data_AF-A0A100YWD3-F1
#
_entry.id   AF-A0A100YWD3-F1
#
_cell.length_a   1.000
_cell.length_b   1.000
_cell.length_c   1.000
_cell.angle_alpha   90.00
_cell.angle_beta   90.00
_cell.angle_gamma   90.00
#
_symmetry.space_group_name_H-M   'P 1'
#
loop_
_entity.id
_entity.type
_entity.pdbx_description
1 polymer ?
#
loop_
_entity_poly.entity_id
_entity_poly.type
_entity_poly.pdbx_seq_one_letter_code
_entity_poly.pdbx_strand_id
1 'polypeptide(L)'
;MELALALKRLIRCHPLDKITVTMLATEAAKKVARAIVVESDGAEKRIPLTENDQVYITDGGCVENATWGSQNTVAKVDPEIRPGGGWDMWRRIAAQAPDGSFGHPDVFCSDPEQSNWMSATVDTDDPEILSAIQHVCRRDPLSGRVVTGGIVTARDSK
;
A
#
# COMPACT_ATOMS: atom_id res chain seq x y z
N MET A 1 -13.68 -6.51 -1.54
CA MET A 1 -13.07 -7.73 -0.98
C MET A 1 -13.16 -8.93 -1.94
N GLU A 2 -14.29 -9.15 -2.62
CA GLU A 2 -14.47 -10.31 -3.50
C GLU A 2 -13.47 -10.42 -4.66
N LEU A 3 -13.07 -9.30 -5.28
CA LEU A 3 -12.15 -9.33 -6.42
C LEU A 3 -10.77 -9.91 -6.05
N ALA A 4 -10.20 -9.48 -4.92
CA ALA A 4 -8.91 -9.99 -4.45
C ALA A 4 -9.02 -11.47 -4.05
N LEU A 5 -10.13 -11.88 -3.43
CA LEU A 5 -10.38 -13.27 -3.08
C LEU A 5 -10.55 -14.16 -4.32
N ALA A 6 -11.23 -13.67 -5.35
CA ALA A 6 -11.38 -14.36 -6.62
C ALA A 6 -10.03 -14.57 -7.31
N LEU A 7 -9.19 -13.54 -7.37
CA LEU A 7 -7.85 -13.64 -7.97
C LEU A 7 -6.96 -14.63 -7.22
N LYS A 8 -6.96 -14.62 -5.88
CA LYS A 8 -6.20 -15.56 -5.05
C LYS A 8 -6.52 -17.04 -5.33
N ARG A 9 -7.68 -17.36 -5.91
CA ARG A 9 -8.04 -18.74 -6.32
C ARG A 9 -7.39 -19.15 -7.65
N LEU A 10 -6.96 -18.20 -8.47
CA LEU A 10 -6.45 -18.43 -9.82
C LEU A 10 -4.93 -18.40 -9.90
N ILE A 11 -4.25 -17.84 -8.90
CA ILE A 11 -2.80 -17.67 -8.90
C ILE A 11 -2.17 -18.28 -7.65
N ARG A 12 -0.90 -18.64 -7.76
CA ARG A 12 -0.11 -19.06 -6.61
C ARG A 12 0.34 -17.83 -5.83
N CYS A 13 -0.05 -17.75 -4.55
CA CYS A 13 0.43 -16.73 -3.64
C CYS A 13 1.34 -17.36 -2.59
N HIS A 14 2.48 -16.72 -2.33
CA HIS A 14 3.36 -17.07 -1.23
C HIS A 14 3.24 -15.99 -0.16
N PRO A 15 2.75 -16.29 1.07
CA PRO A 15 2.84 -15.36 2.17
C PRO A 15 4.32 -15.21 2.54
N LEU A 16 4.81 -13.97 2.56
CA LEU A 16 6.20 -13.65 2.87
C LEU A 16 6.21 -12.49 3.85
N ASP A 17 7.07 -12.58 4.86
CA ASP A 17 7.13 -11.59 5.95
C ASP A 17 7.87 -10.33 5.51
N LYS A 18 8.99 -10.49 4.77
CA LYS A 18 9.79 -9.41 4.19
C LYS A 18 10.46 -9.85 2.89
N ILE A 19 10.48 -8.98 1.89
CA ILE A 19 11.13 -9.23 0.61
C ILE A 19 12.12 -8.10 0.32
N THR A 20 13.34 -8.45 -0.01
CA THR A 20 14.35 -7.52 -0.55
C THR A 20 14.81 -8.02 -1.92
N VAL A 21 14.53 -7.28 -2.98
CA VAL A 21 15.02 -7.66 -4.31
C VAL A 21 16.46 -7.14 -4.50
N THR A 22 17.39 -8.03 -4.86
CA THR A 22 18.79 -7.66 -5.15
C THR A 22 19.10 -7.86 -6.63
N MET A 23 19.44 -6.77 -7.32
CA MET A 23 19.82 -6.75 -8.73
C MET A 23 21.34 -6.87 -8.83
N LEU A 24 21.85 -7.97 -9.38
CA LEU A 24 23.30 -8.22 -9.49
C LEU A 24 23.75 -8.31 -10.96
N ALA A 25 23.63 -7.23 -11.71
CA ALA A 25 24.53 -6.88 -12.82
C ALA A 25 23.93 -5.70 -13.58
N THR A 26 24.56 -4.54 -13.41
CA THR A 26 24.53 -3.49 -14.42
C THR A 26 25.78 -3.66 -15.26
N GLU A 27 25.70 -4.39 -16.36
CA GLU A 27 26.61 -4.06 -17.45
C GLU A 27 26.16 -2.69 -17.97
N ALA A 28 27.07 -1.83 -18.38
CA ALA A 28 26.76 -0.43 -18.71
C ALA A 28 25.60 -0.25 -19.72
N ALA A 29 25.24 -1.31 -20.46
CA ALA A 29 24.12 -1.34 -21.40
C ALA A 29 22.87 -2.12 -20.96
N LYS A 30 22.91 -2.97 -19.91
CA LYS A 30 21.79 -3.86 -19.53
C LYS A 30 21.66 -4.02 -18.02
N LYS A 31 20.43 -3.87 -17.50
CA LYS A 31 20.06 -4.10 -16.10
C LYS A 31 19.39 -5.46 -15.97
N VAL A 32 19.97 -6.37 -15.18
CA VAL A 32 19.48 -7.75 -15.04
C VAL A 32 19.26 -8.11 -13.56
N ALA A 33 18.06 -8.57 -13.23
CA ALA A 33 17.76 -9.16 -11.93
C ALA A 33 18.44 -10.53 -11.81
N ARG A 34 19.12 -10.82 -10.71
CA ARG A 34 19.78 -12.13 -10.51
C ARG A 34 19.25 -12.92 -9.34
N ALA A 35 18.65 -12.27 -8.35
CA ALA A 35 18.04 -12.97 -7.24
C ALA A 35 16.97 -12.12 -6.56
N ILE A 36 15.99 -12.80 -5.99
CA ILE A 36 15.11 -12.23 -4.96
C ILE A 36 15.64 -12.74 -3.63
N VAL A 37 15.95 -11.82 -2.72
CA VAL A 37 16.32 -12.13 -1.34
C VAL A 37 15.06 -11.97 -0.48
N VAL A 38 14.73 -12.99 0.30
CA VAL A 38 13.51 -13.02 1.09
C VAL A 38 13.90 -13.32 2.52
N GLU A 39 13.35 -12.57 3.47
CA GLU A 39 13.49 -12.87 4.88
C GLU A 39 12.15 -13.42 5.37
N SER A 40 12.17 -14.64 5.90
CA SER A 40 10.98 -15.36 6.35
C SER A 40 11.38 -16.23 7.53
N ASP A 41 10.60 -16.19 8.61
CA ASP A 41 10.88 -16.90 9.86
C ASP A 41 12.28 -16.58 10.45
N GLY A 42 12.76 -15.35 10.27
CA GLY A 42 14.09 -14.92 10.74
C GLY A 42 15.27 -15.51 9.96
N ALA A 43 15.01 -16.19 8.83
CA ALA A 43 16.04 -16.74 7.95
C ALA A 43 16.01 -16.05 6.58
N GLU A 44 17.20 -15.76 6.07
CA GLU A 44 17.38 -15.29 4.69
C GLU A 44 17.29 -16.48 3.72
N LYS A 45 16.47 -16.33 2.69
CA LYS A 45 16.32 -17.24 1.55
C LYS A 45 16.64 -16.50 0.28
N ARG A 46 17.38 -17.13 -0.63
CA ARG A 46 17.73 -16.56 -1.93
C ARG A 46 17.09 -17.35 -3.05
N ILE A 47 16.32 -16.68 -3.88
CA ILE A 47 15.69 -17.24 -5.07
C ILE A 47 16.50 -16.77 -6.28
N PRO A 48 17.34 -17.63 -6.90
CA PRO A 48 18.12 -17.24 -8.07
C PRO A 48 17.21 -17.00 -9.27
N LEU A 49 17.61 -16.06 -10.13
CA LEU A 49 16.91 -15.68 -11.36
C LEU A 49 17.84 -15.83 -12.56
N THR A 50 17.25 -16.22 -13.68
CA THR A 50 17.83 -16.22 -15.02
C THR A 50 17.33 -15.02 -15.81
N GLU A 51 17.88 -14.79 -17.01
CA GLU A 51 17.40 -13.70 -17.87
C GLU A 51 15.99 -13.92 -18.44
N ASN A 52 15.46 -15.14 -18.34
CA ASN A 52 14.09 -15.47 -18.76
C ASN A 52 13.07 -15.22 -17.65
N ASP A 53 13.52 -14.97 -16.41
CA ASP A 53 12.65 -14.71 -15.28
C ASP A 53 12.30 -13.22 -15.22
N GLN A 54 11.01 -12.92 -15.22
CA GLN A 54 10.50 -11.56 -15.15
C GLN A 54 10.11 -11.23 -13.71
N VAL A 55 10.63 -10.10 -13.21
CA VAL A 55 10.32 -9.59 -11.88
C VAL A 55 9.50 -8.32 -12.03
N TYR A 56 8.31 -8.34 -11.44
CA TYR A 56 7.43 -7.18 -11.34
C TYR A 56 7.41 -6.73 -9.89
N ILE A 57 7.73 -5.46 -9.67
CA ILE A 57 7.84 -4.87 -8.34
C ILE A 57 6.78 -3.80 -8.22
N THR A 58 6.02 -3.83 -7.12
CA THR A 58 5.24 -2.69 -6.65
C THR A 58 6.08 -1.99 -5.60
N ASP A 59 6.72 -0.91 -5.99
CA ASP A 59 7.62 -0.11 -5.16
C ASP A 59 6.82 0.89 -4.29
N GLY A 60 7.14 0.92 -3.00
CA GLY A 60 6.42 1.75 -2.02
C GLY A 60 4.95 1.34 -1.79
N GLY A 61 4.27 2.06 -0.90
CA GLY A 61 2.86 1.86 -0.63
C GLY A 61 2.21 3.02 0.12
N CYS A 62 1.03 3.47 -0.35
CA CYS A 62 0.27 4.55 0.29
C CYS A 62 -0.33 4.16 1.65
N VAL A 63 -0.40 2.87 1.94
CA VAL A 63 -0.92 2.31 3.21
C VAL A 63 0.19 1.70 4.06
N GLU A 64 1.45 1.89 3.66
CA GLU A 64 2.59 1.47 4.47
C GLU A 64 2.57 2.23 5.80
N ASN A 65 2.80 1.53 6.91
CA ASN A 65 2.69 2.05 8.28
C ASN A 65 1.33 2.64 8.67
N ALA A 66 0.23 2.26 7.99
CA ALA A 66 -1.10 2.63 8.45
C ALA A 66 -1.34 2.07 9.87
N THR A 67 -1.73 2.96 10.79
CA THR A 67 -2.13 2.56 12.14
C THR A 67 -3.64 2.66 12.30
N TRP A 68 -4.15 1.95 13.30
CA TRP A 68 -5.59 1.84 13.54
C TRP A 68 -5.93 2.40 14.92
N GLY A 69 -6.90 3.30 14.91
CA GLY A 69 -7.55 3.77 16.13
C GLY A 69 -8.80 2.96 16.43
N SER A 70 -9.63 3.51 17.31
CA SER A 70 -10.98 3.04 17.60
C SER A 70 -11.87 4.24 17.93
N GLN A 71 -13.15 3.99 18.24
CA GLN A 71 -14.06 5.01 18.74
C GLN A 71 -13.46 5.87 19.87
N ASN A 72 -12.63 5.26 20.74
CA ASN A 72 -12.06 5.91 21.92
C ASN A 72 -10.53 5.88 21.93
N THR A 73 -9.89 5.65 20.77
CA THR A 73 -8.43 5.57 20.68
C THR A 73 -7.96 6.23 19.39
N VAL A 74 -7.07 7.20 19.51
CA VAL A 74 -6.53 7.92 18.36
C VAL A 74 -5.57 7.01 17.58
N ALA A 75 -5.74 6.96 16.24
CA ALA A 75 -4.77 6.36 15.34
C ALA A 75 -3.49 7.21 15.33
N LYS A 76 -2.34 6.62 15.65
CA LYS A 76 -1.07 7.35 15.75
C LYS A 76 -0.43 7.50 14.38
N VAL A 77 0.13 8.66 14.09
CA VAL A 77 1.02 8.79 12.92
C VAL A 77 2.30 8.02 13.19
N ASP A 78 2.69 7.17 12.24
CA ASP A 78 3.90 6.36 12.32
C ASP A 78 4.81 6.68 11.13
N PRO A 79 5.76 7.63 11.29
CA PRO A 79 6.60 8.11 10.20
C PRO A 79 7.77 7.18 9.87
N GLU A 80 7.95 6.09 10.63
CA GLU A 80 9.15 5.27 10.55
C GLU A 80 9.12 4.33 9.33
N ILE A 81 10.02 4.54 8.37
CA ILE A 81 10.24 3.56 7.31
C ILE A 81 11.04 2.39 7.87
N ARG A 82 10.40 1.23 8.00
CA ARG A 82 10.98 0.04 8.63
C ARG A 82 11.73 -0.85 7.65
N PRO A 83 12.77 -1.56 8.11
CA PRO A 83 13.43 -2.58 7.30
C PRO A 83 12.47 -3.66 6.82
N GLY A 84 12.46 -3.89 5.50
CA GLY A 84 11.60 -4.86 4.82
C GLY A 84 10.23 -4.31 4.38
N GLY A 85 9.94 -3.04 4.63
CA GLY A 85 8.79 -2.34 4.04
C GLY A 85 8.99 -2.04 2.56
N GLY A 86 7.92 -1.64 1.87
CA GLY A 86 7.95 -1.31 0.44
C GLY A 86 8.84 -0.10 0.13
N TRP A 87 8.84 0.91 1.00
CA TRP A 87 9.70 2.08 0.88
C TRP A 87 11.19 1.75 1.14
N ASP A 88 11.50 0.89 2.11
CA ASP A 88 12.88 0.41 2.34
C ASP A 88 13.37 -0.42 1.15
N MET A 89 12.53 -1.33 0.64
CA MET A 89 12.85 -2.11 -0.56
C MET A 89 13.16 -1.19 -1.75
N TRP A 90 12.33 -0.17 -2.00
CA TRP A 90 12.56 0.77 -3.10
C TRP A 90 13.86 1.55 -2.91
N ARG A 91 14.17 2.05 -1.71
CA ARG A 91 15.46 2.70 -1.41
C ARG A 91 16.65 1.82 -1.74
N ARG A 92 16.60 0.54 -1.37
CA ARG A 92 17.66 -0.43 -1.68
C ARG A 92 17.82 -0.70 -3.17
N ILE A 93 16.71 -0.77 -3.91
CA ILE A 93 16.75 -0.93 -5.38
C ILE A 93 17.31 0.33 -6.03
N ALA A 94 16.82 1.52 -5.65
CA ALA A 94 17.27 2.80 -6.18
C ALA A 94 18.78 3.01 -6.00
N ALA A 95 19.34 2.63 -4.84
CA ALA A 95 20.77 2.71 -4.56
C ALA A 95 21.65 1.87 -5.51
N GLN A 96 21.10 0.86 -6.18
CA GLN A 96 21.83 0.00 -7.13
C GLN A 96 21.94 0.62 -8.54
N ALA A 97 21.24 1.74 -8.81
CA ALA A 97 21.26 2.44 -10.08
C ALA A 97 21.71 3.90 -9.89
N PRO A 98 23.04 4.16 -9.88
CA PRO A 98 23.58 5.51 -9.70
C PRO A 98 23.14 6.52 -10.77
N ASP A 99 22.68 6.03 -11.93
CA ASP A 99 22.11 6.82 -13.02
C ASP A 99 20.67 7.30 -12.74
N GLY A 100 20.09 6.95 -11.58
CA GLY A 100 18.73 7.33 -11.17
C GLY A 100 17.61 6.57 -11.88
N SER A 101 17.94 5.57 -12.70
CA SER A 101 16.95 4.87 -13.53
C SER A 101 15.93 4.01 -12.76
N PHE A 102 16.14 3.79 -11.46
CA PHE A 102 15.19 3.13 -10.57
C PHE A 102 14.43 4.11 -9.65
N GLY A 103 14.52 5.41 -9.94
CA GLY A 103 13.73 6.43 -9.26
C GLY A 103 14.32 6.94 -7.95
N HIS A 104 13.56 7.84 -7.32
CA HIS A 104 13.96 8.60 -6.13
C HIS A 104 12.88 8.50 -5.05
N PRO A 105 12.83 7.41 -4.26
CA PRO A 105 11.76 7.16 -3.29
C PRO A 105 11.55 8.30 -2.29
N ASP A 106 12.64 8.96 -1.90
CA ASP A 106 12.58 10.02 -0.88
C ASP A 106 11.77 11.25 -1.31
N VAL A 107 11.55 11.46 -2.61
CA VAL A 107 10.63 12.52 -3.08
C VAL A 107 9.18 12.27 -2.64
N PHE A 108 8.83 11.02 -2.32
CA PHE A 108 7.48 10.62 -1.96
C PHE A 108 7.32 10.29 -0.48
N CYS A 109 8.34 9.68 0.14
CA CYS A 109 8.20 9.08 1.47
C CYS A 109 9.04 9.76 2.58
N SER A 110 9.79 10.83 2.29
CA SER A 110 10.64 11.47 3.31
C SER A 110 9.88 12.34 4.29
N ASP A 111 8.73 12.89 3.89
CA ASP A 111 7.91 13.79 4.70
C ASP A 111 6.44 13.32 4.75
N PRO A 112 6.11 12.43 5.68
CA PRO A 112 4.75 11.93 5.83
C PRO A 112 3.78 13.01 6.32
N GLU A 113 4.23 14.11 6.95
CA GLU A 113 3.31 15.17 7.38
C GLU A 113 2.66 15.89 6.18
N GLN A 114 3.39 16.01 5.07
CA GLN A 114 2.89 16.65 3.86
C GLN A 114 2.02 15.74 2.98
N SER A 115 2.06 14.42 3.20
CA SER A 115 1.45 13.42 2.32
C SER A 115 0.44 12.51 3.02
N ASN A 116 0.21 12.70 4.32
CA ASN A 116 -0.74 11.92 5.11
C ASN A 116 -2.13 12.55 5.19
N TRP A 117 -3.14 11.69 5.23
CA TRP A 117 -4.54 12.06 5.50
C TRP A 117 -5.20 10.93 6.29
N MET A 118 -6.19 11.26 7.12
CA MET A 118 -6.89 10.29 7.95
C MET A 118 -8.23 9.91 7.32
N SER A 119 -8.53 8.62 7.34
CA SER A 119 -9.87 8.09 7.03
C SER A 119 -10.53 7.56 8.30
N ALA A 120 -11.86 7.50 8.30
CA ALA A 120 -12.65 6.81 9.30
C ALA A 120 -13.79 6.05 8.60
N THR A 121 -14.06 4.85 9.08
CA THR A 121 -15.28 4.11 8.74
C THR A 121 -16.20 4.17 9.95
N VAL A 122 -17.44 4.63 9.74
CA VAL A 122 -18.45 4.73 10.78
C VAL A 122 -19.59 3.79 10.41
N ASP A 123 -19.83 2.81 11.26
CA ASP A 123 -20.95 1.89 11.14
C ASP A 123 -22.03 2.31 12.16
N THR A 124 -23.28 2.42 11.71
CA THR A 124 -24.39 2.85 12.56
C THR A 124 -25.72 2.25 12.10
N ASP A 125 -26.59 1.95 13.07
CA ASP A 125 -28.01 1.63 12.90
C ASP A 125 -28.92 2.73 13.48
N ASP A 126 -28.34 3.88 13.87
CA ASP A 126 -29.08 4.99 14.47
C ASP A 126 -30.04 5.62 13.44
N PRO A 127 -31.35 5.63 13.70
CA PRO A 127 -32.34 6.15 12.76
C PRO A 127 -32.19 7.65 12.48
N GLU A 128 -31.66 8.44 13.41
CA GLU A 128 -31.44 9.89 13.20
C GLU A 128 -30.32 10.12 12.19
N ILE A 129 -29.21 9.38 12.30
CA ILE A 129 -28.09 9.46 11.36
C ILE A 129 -28.51 8.96 9.98
N LEU A 130 -29.21 7.81 9.93
CA LEU A 130 -29.71 7.25 8.67
C LEU A 130 -30.68 8.22 7.97
N SER A 131 -31.58 8.86 8.72
CA SER A 131 -32.49 9.88 8.22
C SER A 131 -31.75 11.11 7.67
N ALA A 132 -30.70 11.58 8.37
CA ALA A 132 -29.87 12.69 7.91
C ALA A 132 -29.14 12.35 6.59
N ILE A 133 -28.57 11.15 6.48
CA ILE A 133 -27.94 10.67 5.24
C ILE A 133 -28.96 10.64 4.10
N GLN A 134 -30.14 10.06 4.33
CA GLN A 134 -31.22 10.01 3.34
C GLN A 134 -31.67 11.41 2.92
N HIS A 135 -31.72 12.37 3.85
CA HIS A 135 -32.04 13.75 3.54
C HIS A 135 -31.02 14.36 2.56
N VAL A 136 -29.73 14.10 2.74
CA VAL A 136 -28.68 14.61 1.84
C VAL A 136 -28.69 13.90 0.50
N CYS A 137 -28.68 12.57 0.48
CA CYS A 137 -28.50 11.79 -0.76
C CYS A 137 -29.81 11.54 -1.53
N ARG A 138 -30.97 11.83 -0.91
CA ARG A 138 -32.32 11.61 -1.46
C ARG A 138 -32.62 10.14 -1.82
N ARG A 139 -31.93 9.19 -1.19
CA ARG A 139 -32.07 7.74 -1.39
C ARG A 139 -32.05 7.02 -0.04
N ASP A 140 -32.72 5.88 0.03
CA ASP A 140 -32.70 5.03 1.22
C ASP A 140 -31.29 4.39 1.40
N PRO A 141 -30.57 4.71 2.50
CA PRO A 141 -29.22 4.20 2.75
C PRO A 141 -29.17 2.67 2.97
N LEU A 142 -30.29 2.03 3.30
CA LEU A 142 -30.38 0.59 3.56
C LEU A 142 -30.92 -0.21 2.35
N SER A 143 -31.17 0.44 1.21
CA SER A 143 -31.81 -0.18 0.05
C SER A 143 -30.98 -1.25 -0.69
N GLY A 144 -29.70 -1.42 -0.36
CA GLY A 144 -28.77 -2.27 -1.10
C GLY A 144 -28.45 -1.76 -2.52
N ARG A 145 -28.80 -0.52 -2.84
CA ARG A 145 -28.52 0.17 -4.11
C ARG A 145 -27.58 1.35 -3.88
N VAL A 146 -27.34 2.13 -4.93
CA VAL A 146 -26.54 3.36 -4.85
C VAL A 146 -27.16 4.33 -3.84
N VAL A 147 -26.35 4.81 -2.88
CA VAL A 147 -26.75 5.78 -1.85
C VAL A 147 -26.30 7.19 -2.26
N THR A 148 -25.07 7.59 -1.97
CA THR A 148 -24.54 8.92 -2.35
C THR A 148 -24.09 8.99 -3.81
N GLY A 149 -23.65 7.86 -4.39
CA GLY A 149 -23.10 7.83 -5.76
C GLY A 149 -21.67 8.35 -5.88
N GLY A 150 -20.92 8.37 -4.77
CA GLY A 150 -19.58 8.93 -4.67
C GLY A 150 -19.40 9.70 -3.36
N ILE A 151 -18.28 10.41 -3.23
CA ILE A 151 -18.03 11.26 -2.07
C ILE A 151 -18.98 12.46 -2.03
N VAL A 152 -19.39 12.87 -0.83
CA VAL A 152 -20.08 14.13 -0.57
C VAL A 152 -19.12 15.02 0.22
N THR A 153 -18.88 16.24 -0.27
CA THR A 153 -17.89 17.15 0.32
C THR A 153 -18.59 18.30 1.05
N ALA A 154 -18.37 18.42 2.36
CA ALA A 154 -18.66 19.65 3.09
C ALA A 154 -17.59 20.69 2.70
N ARG A 155 -17.98 21.75 1.99
CA ARG A 155 -17.03 22.71 1.41
C ARG A 155 -16.49 23.73 2.42
N ASP A 156 -17.18 23.88 3.53
CA ASP A 156 -16.91 24.82 4.61
C ASP A 156 -16.34 24.13 5.88
N SER A 157 -15.99 22.85 5.78
CA SER A 157 -15.24 22.15 6.83
C SER A 157 -13.85 22.77 7.00
N LYS A 158 -13.46 23.03 8.25
CA LYS A 158 -12.15 23.58 8.62
C LYS A 158 -11.14 22.49 8.94
#